data_AF-A0AAE3LVX4-F1
#
_entry.id   AF-A0AAE3LVX4-F1
#
_cell.length_a   1.000
_cell.length_b   1.000
_cell.length_c   1.000
_cell.angle_alpha   90.00
_cell.angle_beta   90.00
_cell.angle_gamma   90.00
#
_symmetry.space_group_name_H-M   'P 1'
#
loop_
_entity.id
_entity.type
_entity.pdbx_description
1 polymer ?
#
loop_
_entity_poly.entity_id
_entity_poly.type
_entity_poly.pdbx_seq_one_letter_code
_entity_poly.pdbx_strand_id
1 'polypeptide(L)'
;MPALMPTHYTAEIVWLGSVMTDDREELMSPERETLDLTFEGVAGAFHAGLTRASCSRVKSQYAKGTPIKNERQLSIVSQEEIDQIAAEMGVDTLDP
;
A
#
# COMPACT_ATOMS: atom_id res chain seq x y z
N MET A 1 0.71 -13.68 22.15
CA MET A 1 1.04 -14.28 20.84
C MET A 1 2.23 -13.53 20.29
N PRO A 2 3.28 -14.20 19.77
CA PRO A 2 4.38 -13.48 19.13
C PRO A 2 3.84 -12.71 17.92
N ALA A 3 4.31 -11.48 17.72
CA ALA A 3 3.90 -10.63 16.59
C ALA A 3 4.38 -11.19 15.24
N LEU A 4 5.39 -12.05 15.25
CA LEU A 4 5.95 -12.71 14.07
C LEU A 4 6.03 -14.21 14.35
N MET A 5 5.39 -15.00 13.49
CA MET A 5 5.45 -16.46 13.50
C MET A 5 6.03 -16.92 12.16
N PRO A 6 7.09 -17.74 12.14
CA PRO A 6 7.60 -18.30 10.90
C PRO A 6 6.51 -19.11 10.18
N THR A 7 6.40 -18.93 8.87
CA THR A 7 5.47 -19.68 8.01
C THR A 7 6.18 -20.26 6.81
N HIS A 8 5.59 -21.28 6.20
CA HIS A 8 6.06 -21.85 4.93
C HIS A 8 5.29 -21.31 3.70
N TYR A 9 4.42 -20.33 3.90
CA TYR A 9 3.65 -19.73 2.80
C TYR A 9 4.55 -18.95 1.86
N THR A 10 4.32 -19.13 0.57
CA THR A 10 4.97 -18.40 -0.52
C THR A 10 3.86 -17.83 -1.41
N ALA A 11 4.09 -16.66 -1.98
CA ALA A 11 3.17 -16.03 -2.92
C ALA A 11 3.93 -15.63 -4.19
N GLU A 12 3.18 -15.44 -5.27
CA GLU A 12 3.66 -14.89 -6.53
C GLU A 12 3.24 -13.42 -6.64
N ILE A 13 4.14 -12.59 -7.17
CA ILE A 13 3.82 -11.20 -7.50
C ILE A 13 3.31 -11.21 -8.94
N VAL A 14 2.00 -11.04 -9.11
CA VAL A 14 1.35 -11.02 -10.44
C VAL A 14 1.23 -9.60 -11.02
N TRP A 15 1.41 -8.58 -10.18
CA TRP A 15 1.38 -7.18 -10.58
C TRP A 15 2.15 -6.29 -9.60
N LEU A 16 2.73 -5.20 -10.10
CA LEU A 16 3.40 -4.17 -9.32
C LEU A 16 3.04 -2.79 -9.84
N GLY A 17 2.82 -1.85 -8.92
CA GLY A 17 2.65 -0.44 -9.24
C GLY A 17 3.00 0.45 -8.08
N SER A 18 3.16 1.75 -8.36
CA SER A 18 3.46 2.72 -7.31
C SER A 18 2.98 4.11 -7.67
N VAL A 19 2.28 4.75 -6.73
CA VAL A 19 1.90 6.16 -6.82
C VAL A 19 3.15 7.02 -6.71
N MET A 20 3.46 7.79 -7.74
CA MET A 20 4.66 8.63 -7.80
C MET A 20 4.39 10.12 -7.59
N THR A 21 3.12 10.51 -7.55
CA THR A 21 2.68 11.89 -7.47
C THR A 21 1.87 12.12 -6.20
N ASP A 22 1.96 13.33 -5.65
CA ASP A 22 1.09 13.81 -4.57
C ASP A 22 -0.21 14.44 -5.10
N ASP A 23 -0.37 14.49 -6.42
CA ASP A 23 -1.59 14.94 -7.07
C ASP A 23 -2.74 14.01 -6.73
N ARG A 24 -3.75 14.58 -6.06
CA ARG A 24 -4.91 13.85 -5.57
C ARG A 24 -5.89 13.48 -6.68
N GLU A 25 -5.77 14.10 -7.86
CA GLU A 25 -6.55 13.78 -9.05
C GLU A 25 -5.89 12.66 -9.88
N GLU A 26 -4.60 12.38 -9.65
CA GLU A 26 -3.80 11.35 -10.33
C GLU A 26 -3.25 10.28 -9.35
N LEU A 27 -4.02 9.91 -8.33
CA LEU A 27 -3.68 8.84 -7.36
C LEU A 27 -3.74 7.42 -7.96
N MET A 28 -3.25 7.26 -9.18
CA MET A 28 -3.10 5.97 -9.84
C MET A 28 -1.71 5.41 -9.52
N SER A 29 -1.65 4.09 -9.37
CA SER A 29 -0.41 3.34 -9.27
C SER A 29 -0.03 2.83 -10.66
N PRO A 30 0.69 3.58 -11.50
CA PRO A 30 1.13 3.07 -12.79
C PRO A 30 1.92 1.77 -12.61
N GLU A 31 1.69 0.83 -13.53
CA GLU A 31 2.38 -0.46 -13.57
C GLU A 31 3.90 -0.27 -13.67
N ARG A 32 4.63 -1.18 -13.02
CA ARG A 32 6.08 -1.15 -12.89
C ARG A 32 6.64 -2.56 -13.10
N GLU A 33 7.72 -2.68 -13.86
CA GLU A 33 8.44 -3.95 -13.95
C GLU A 33 9.20 -4.26 -12.65
N THR A 34 9.71 -3.23 -11.97
CA THR A 34 10.51 -3.36 -10.75
C THR A 34 10.22 -2.24 -9.75
N LEU A 35 10.33 -2.54 -8.45
CA LEU A 35 10.27 -1.56 -7.36
C LEU A 35 11.52 -1.66 -6.47
N ASP A 36 12.15 -0.53 -6.19
CA ASP A 36 13.28 -0.45 -5.26
C ASP A 36 12.78 -0.18 -3.84
N LEU A 37 12.82 -1.21 -2.98
CA LEU A 37 12.39 -1.10 -1.58
C LEU A 37 13.54 -0.67 -0.65
N THR A 38 13.27 0.36 0.14
CA THR A 38 14.18 0.91 1.16
C THR A 38 13.48 0.96 2.52
N PHE A 39 14.18 1.34 3.60
CA PHE A 39 13.53 1.63 4.89
C PHE A 39 12.54 2.79 4.84
N GLU A 40 12.58 3.59 3.78
CA GLU A 40 11.64 4.65 3.51
C GLU A 40 10.44 4.19 2.67
N GLY A 41 10.40 2.94 2.22
CA GLY A 41 9.41 2.44 1.27
C GLY A 41 9.95 2.34 -0.14
N VAL A 42 9.02 2.34 -1.11
CA VAL A 42 9.36 2.36 -2.55
C VAL A 42 10.05 3.68 -2.89
N ALA A 43 11.27 3.62 -3.43
CA ALA A 43 12.05 4.81 -3.73
C ALA A 43 11.31 5.76 -4.70
N GLY A 44 11.20 7.03 -4.33
CA GLY A 44 10.53 8.07 -5.13
C GLY A 44 9.00 8.00 -5.15
N ALA A 45 8.39 7.02 -4.47
CA ALA A 45 6.94 6.94 -4.36
C ALA A 45 6.38 8.01 -3.42
N PHE A 46 5.14 8.42 -3.65
CA PHE A 46 4.42 9.38 -2.82
C PHE A 46 4.34 8.96 -1.35
N HIS A 47 4.18 7.66 -1.09
CA HIS A 47 4.06 7.12 0.27
C HIS A 47 5.42 6.87 0.94
N ALA A 48 6.53 7.21 0.29
CA ALA A 48 7.85 7.03 0.85
C ALA A 48 8.16 8.01 2.00
N GLY A 49 9.21 7.70 2.75
CA GLY A 49 9.72 8.49 3.86
C GLY A 49 9.58 7.78 5.21
N LEU A 50 10.56 8.01 6.11
CA LEU A 50 10.59 7.42 7.46
C LEU A 50 9.43 7.89 8.36
N THR A 51 8.83 9.04 8.02
CA THR A 51 7.74 9.65 8.77
C THR A 51 6.63 10.11 7.84
N ARG A 52 5.43 10.25 8.40
CA ARG A 52 4.26 10.82 7.73
C ARG A 52 3.45 11.66 8.69
N ALA A 53 2.61 12.55 8.16
CA ALA A 53 1.60 13.21 8.97
C ALA A 53 0.51 12.20 9.43
N SER A 54 0.07 12.31 10.68
CA SER A 54 -1.07 11.56 11.18
C SER A 54 -2.36 11.93 10.42
N CYS A 55 -3.24 10.95 10.23
CA CYS A 55 -4.46 11.09 9.43
C CYS A 55 -5.67 10.48 10.15
N SER A 56 -6.82 10.41 9.46
CA SER A 56 -8.07 9.86 10.03
C SER A 56 -7.93 8.45 10.62
N ARG A 57 -7.00 7.64 10.08
CA ARG A 57 -6.77 6.26 10.50
C ARG A 57 -6.17 6.09 11.90
N VAL A 58 -5.56 7.15 12.45
CA VAL A 58 -4.82 7.08 13.74
C VAL A 58 -5.25 8.16 14.73
N LYS A 59 -6.46 8.70 14.56
CA LYS A 59 -7.02 9.80 15.39
C LYS A 59 -7.13 9.46 16.88
N SER A 60 -7.22 8.18 17.25
CA SER A 60 -7.27 7.76 18.66
C SER A 60 -5.93 7.88 19.39
N GLN A 61 -4.82 8.01 18.63
CA GLN A 61 -3.46 8.06 19.18
C GLN A 61 -2.83 9.46 19.02
N TYR A 62 -3.14 10.18 17.93
CA TYR A 62 -2.50 11.45 17.60
C TYR A 62 -3.50 12.48 17.08
N ALA A 63 -3.29 13.76 17.43
CA ALA A 63 -3.93 14.87 16.74
C ALA A 63 -3.56 14.85 15.24
N LYS A 64 -4.46 15.31 14.36
CA LYS A 64 -4.22 15.33 12.90
C LYS A 64 -3.01 16.21 12.56
N GLY A 65 -2.12 15.73 11.69
CA GLY A 65 -0.92 16.46 11.26
C GLY A 65 0.33 16.18 12.09
N THR A 66 0.21 15.52 13.26
CA THR A 66 1.38 15.14 14.08
C THR A 66 2.32 14.26 13.26
N PRO A 67 3.64 14.58 13.19
CA PRO A 67 4.63 13.71 12.57
C PRO A 67 4.77 12.39 13.33
N ILE A 68 4.59 11.27 12.66
CA ILE A 68 4.68 9.92 13.22
C ILE A 68 5.51 9.02 12.31
N LYS A 69 5.98 7.87 12.83
CA LYS A 69 6.64 6.86 12.00
C LYS A 69 5.72 6.39 10.88
N ASN A 70 6.28 6.22 9.69
CA ASN A 70 5.53 5.75 8.54
C ASN A 70 5.48 4.22 8.52
N GLU A 71 4.34 3.67 8.92
CA GLU A 71 4.03 2.24 8.87
C GLU A 71 3.23 1.84 7.62
N ARG A 72 3.07 2.76 6.65
CA ARG A 72 2.17 2.64 5.50
C ARG A 72 2.87 2.90 4.17
N GLN A 73 4.15 2.50 4.10
CA GLN A 73 5.01 2.66 2.94
C GLN A 73 4.70 1.65 1.82
N LEU A 74 4.04 0.54 2.17
CA LEU A 74 3.72 -0.55 1.26
C LEU A 74 2.30 -1.06 1.54
N SER A 75 1.57 -1.38 0.48
CA SER A 75 0.28 -2.08 0.52
C SER A 75 0.38 -3.33 -0.35
N ILE A 76 -0.18 -4.42 0.15
CA ILE A 76 -0.26 -5.70 -0.56
C ILE A 76 -1.72 -6.15 -0.49
N VAL A 77 -2.25 -6.55 -1.62
CA VAL A 77 -3.58 -7.15 -1.78
C VAL A 77 -3.41 -8.45 -2.59
N SER A 78 -4.31 -9.41 -2.41
CA SER A 78 -4.28 -10.64 -3.19
C SER A 78 -5.17 -10.52 -4.43
N GLN A 79 -4.80 -11.22 -5.50
CA GLN A 79 -5.64 -11.28 -6.70
C GLN A 79 -7.00 -11.92 -6.36
N GLU A 80 -7.01 -12.91 -5.47
CA GLU A 80 -8.22 -13.60 -5.05
C GLU A 80 -9.20 -12.67 -4.33
N GLU A 81 -8.73 -11.68 -3.57
CA GLU A 81 -9.59 -10.67 -2.95
C GLU A 81 -10.05 -9.63 -3.98
N ILE A 82 -9.22 -9.26 -4.95
CA ILE A 82 -9.61 -8.38 -6.06
C ILE A 82 -10.75 -9.00 -6.88
N ASP A 83 -10.63 -10.28 -7.23
CA ASP A 83 -11.65 -11.02 -7.98
C ASP A 83 -12.98 -11.10 -7.21
N GLN A 84 -12.91 -11.30 -5.89
CA GLN A 84 -14.09 -11.29 -5.02
C GLN A 84 -14.78 -9.92 -5.02
N ILE A 85 -14.01 -8.83 -4.96
CA ILE A 85 -14.54 -7.47 -5.01
C ILE A 85 -15.18 -7.19 -6.38
N ALA A 86 -14.53 -7.59 -7.48
CA ALA A 86 -15.07 -7.42 -8.83
C ALA A 86 -16.43 -8.12 -8.99
N ALA A 87 -16.53 -9.36 -8.50
CA ALA A 87 -17.77 -10.13 -8.51
C ALA A 87 -18.87 -9.47 -7.66
N GLU A 88 -18.54 -8.95 -6.48
CA GLU A 88 -19.51 -8.24 -5.62
C GLU A 88 -19.97 -6.92 -6.24
N MET A 89 -19.08 -6.21 -6.94
CA MET A 89 -19.39 -4.97 -7.67
C MET A 89 -20.16 -5.22 -8.97
N GLY A 90 -20.20 -6.46 -9.49
CA GLY A 90 -20.81 -6.79 -10.77
C GLY A 90 -20.03 -6.28 -11.98
N VAL A 91 -18.70 -6.20 -11.87
CA VAL A 91 -17.79 -5.87 -12.98
C VAL A 91 -16.94 -7.07 -13.36
N ASP A 92 -16.53 -7.15 -14.62
CA ASP A 92 -15.76 -8.29 -15.12
C ASP A 92 -14.34 -8.34 -14.55
N THR A 93 -13.71 -7.17 -14.40
CA THR A 93 -12.34 -7.02 -13.90
C THR A 93 -12.22 -5.75 -13.06
N LEU A 94 -11.30 -5.77 -12.10
CA LEU A 94 -10.92 -4.61 -11.29
C LEU A 94 -9.41 -4.43 -11.35
N ASP A 95 -8.96 -3.24 -11.73
CA ASP A 95 -7.54 -2.91 -11.74
C ASP A 95 -7.03 -2.74 -10.29
N PRO A 96 -5.85 -3.30 -9.96
CA PRO A 96 -5.23 -3.21 -8.63
C PRO A 96 -4.78 -1.79 -8.22
#